data_AF-A0A2S0LTA0-F1
#
_entry.id   AF-A0A2S0LTA0-F1
#
_cell.length_a   1.000
_cell.length_b   1.000
_cell.length_c   1.000
_cell.angle_alpha   90.00
_cell.angle_beta   90.00
_cell.angle_gamma   90.00
#
_symmetry.space_group_name_H-M   'P 1'
#
loop_
_entity.id
_entity.type
_entity.pdbx_description
1 polymer ?
#
loop_
_entity_poly.entity_id
_entity_poly.type
_entity_poly.pdbx_seq_one_letter_code
_entity_poly.pdbx_strand_id
1 'polypeptide(L)'
;MERTNEVPDDAGANGASQTRDAKTAMIEIAEKLIGERGLDRVSMRDVATAAGQRNNSAVQYHFGGRDGLIRQVLRRRLTALDSVRQQRLAEIDEHGLGTDLASLMRVLFEPIVELLRASPDATHYARFLQRMGPVMGPEAPEVRLRTATDDVVVRLIDVCSHLPRRVAFERIDLATQMFTGALAVYEDRRDASSTVVNTDFEKVVAHLYDMIEAALRAGQGASGQGASGQGASGQGASGQGSAGQAASAPGSHVANAAEAGIAGR
;
A
#
# COMPACT_ATOMS: atom_id res chain seq x y z
N MET A 1 -38.75 5.77 -57.38
CA MET A 1 -39.09 5.92 -55.94
C MET A 1 -38.29 4.90 -55.18
N GLU A 2 -37.10 5.30 -54.74
CA GLU A 2 -36.24 4.47 -53.90
C GLU A 2 -36.86 4.27 -52.51
N ARG A 3 -36.64 3.10 -51.92
CA ARG A 3 -36.91 2.85 -50.51
C ARG A 3 -35.62 3.12 -49.74
N THR A 4 -35.52 4.28 -49.10
CA THR A 4 -34.54 4.50 -48.04
C THR A 4 -34.82 3.52 -46.91
N ASN A 5 -33.85 2.64 -46.64
CA ASN A 5 -33.91 1.68 -45.55
C ASN A 5 -32.86 2.10 -44.50
N GLU A 6 -33.24 3.00 -43.60
CA GLU A 6 -32.40 3.37 -42.45
C GLU A 6 -32.38 2.20 -41.46
N VAL A 7 -31.19 1.64 -41.22
CA VAL A 7 -30.95 0.65 -40.17
C VAL A 7 -30.44 1.41 -38.93
N PRO A 8 -31.07 1.29 -37.74
CA PRO A 8 -30.64 2.02 -36.55
C PRO A 8 -29.31 1.52 -35.97
N ASP A 9 -28.50 2.45 -35.45
CA ASP A 9 -27.13 2.26 -34.96
C ASP A 9 -27.05 1.67 -33.53
N ASP A 10 -27.93 0.72 -33.20
CA ASP A 10 -28.16 0.24 -31.82
C ASP A 10 -27.20 -0.89 -31.38
N ALA A 11 -26.46 -1.47 -32.32
CA ALA A 11 -25.52 -2.55 -32.05
C ALA A 11 -24.29 -2.11 -31.23
N GLY A 12 -23.83 -0.86 -31.40
CA GLY A 12 -22.64 -0.33 -30.74
C GLY A 12 -22.83 -0.10 -29.23
N ALA A 13 -24.00 0.39 -28.83
CA ALA A 13 -24.31 0.66 -27.42
C ALA A 13 -24.40 -0.64 -26.59
N ASN A 14 -25.04 -1.67 -27.14
CA ASN A 14 -25.28 -2.93 -26.46
C ASN A 14 -23.96 -3.71 -26.23
N GLY A 15 -23.07 -3.77 -27.23
CA GLY A 15 -21.75 -4.39 -27.09
C GLY A 15 -20.83 -3.67 -26.09
N ALA A 16 -20.92 -2.34 -26.03
CA ALA A 16 -20.18 -1.54 -25.05
C ALA A 16 -20.68 -1.74 -23.60
N SER A 17 -22.00 -1.90 -23.39
CA SER A 17 -22.56 -2.23 -22.08
C SER A 17 -22.08 -3.62 -21.63
N GLN A 18 -22.33 -4.66 -22.43
CA GLN A 18 -21.94 -6.04 -22.09
C GLN A 18 -20.44 -6.17 -21.78
N THR A 19 -19.60 -5.41 -22.49
CA THR A 19 -18.15 -5.33 -22.23
C THR A 19 -17.82 -4.68 -20.88
N ARG A 20 -18.52 -3.60 -20.49
CA ARG A 20 -18.36 -2.98 -19.17
C ARG A 20 -18.85 -3.91 -18.06
N ASP A 21 -19.99 -4.57 -18.27
CA ASP A 21 -20.61 -5.46 -17.29
C ASP A 21 -19.70 -6.67 -17.02
N ALA A 22 -19.13 -7.28 -18.06
CA ALA A 22 -18.12 -8.34 -17.94
C ALA A 22 -16.85 -7.84 -17.23
N LYS A 23 -16.35 -6.64 -17.56
CA LYS A 23 -15.18 -6.05 -16.90
C LYS A 23 -15.43 -5.83 -15.40
N THR A 24 -16.58 -5.27 -15.03
CA THR A 24 -16.96 -5.04 -13.63
C THR A 24 -17.08 -6.36 -12.88
N ALA A 25 -17.80 -7.34 -13.43
CA ALA A 25 -17.95 -8.67 -12.82
C ALA A 25 -16.61 -9.36 -12.56
N MET A 26 -15.66 -9.29 -13.51
CA MET A 26 -14.31 -9.82 -13.32
C MET A 26 -13.51 -9.09 -12.22
N ILE A 27 -13.67 -7.77 -12.07
CA ILE A 27 -13.03 -7.02 -10.98
C ILE A 27 -13.61 -7.47 -9.63
N GLU A 28 -14.92 -7.56 -9.49
CA GLU A 28 -15.59 -7.94 -8.22
C GLU A 28 -15.27 -9.38 -7.81
N ILE A 29 -15.20 -10.29 -8.78
CA ILE A 29 -14.85 -11.68 -8.56
C ILE A 29 -13.36 -11.83 -8.23
N ALA A 30 -12.47 -11.10 -8.92
CA ALA A 30 -11.05 -11.07 -8.57
C ALA A 30 -10.84 -10.52 -7.16
N GLU A 31 -11.52 -9.42 -6.80
CA GLU A 31 -11.49 -8.82 -5.48
C GLU A 31 -11.94 -9.80 -4.38
N LYS A 32 -13.06 -10.50 -4.59
CA LYS A 32 -13.56 -11.53 -3.68
C LYS A 32 -12.56 -12.68 -3.53
N LEU A 33 -12.09 -13.26 -4.64
CA LEU A 33 -11.15 -14.38 -4.64
C LEU A 33 -9.81 -14.00 -3.98
N ILE A 34 -9.31 -12.78 -4.20
CA ILE A 34 -8.08 -12.28 -3.55
C ILE A 34 -8.31 -12.11 -2.05
N GLY A 35 -9.47 -11.57 -1.64
CA GLY A 35 -9.84 -11.44 -0.23
C GLY A 35 -9.94 -12.77 0.51
N GLU A 36 -10.50 -13.80 -0.14
CA GLU A 36 -10.73 -15.15 0.42
C GLU A 36 -9.51 -16.09 0.39
N ARG A 37 -8.62 -15.95 -0.61
CA ARG A 37 -7.56 -16.95 -0.89
C ARG A 37 -6.15 -16.38 -0.89
N GLY A 38 -6.03 -15.05 -0.90
CA GLY A 38 -4.76 -14.34 -0.98
C GLY A 38 -4.29 -14.19 -2.43
N LEU A 39 -3.55 -13.10 -2.67
CA LEU A 39 -3.15 -12.67 -4.01
C LEU A 39 -2.45 -13.77 -4.82
N ASP A 40 -1.52 -14.49 -4.21
CA ASP A 40 -0.70 -15.49 -4.91
C ASP A 40 -1.46 -16.78 -5.28
N ARG A 41 -2.63 -17.04 -4.69
CA ARG A 41 -3.43 -18.26 -4.94
C ARG A 41 -4.53 -18.09 -6.01
N VAL A 42 -4.73 -16.89 -6.53
CA VAL A 42 -5.78 -16.58 -7.53
C VAL A 42 -5.17 -16.51 -8.92
N SER A 43 -5.55 -17.41 -9.84
CA SER A 43 -5.13 -17.35 -11.24
C SER A 43 -6.11 -16.55 -12.12
N MET A 44 -5.66 -16.11 -13.30
CA MET A 44 -6.50 -15.41 -14.27
C MET A 44 -7.62 -16.31 -14.82
N ARG A 45 -7.37 -17.62 -14.86
CA ARG A 45 -8.36 -18.63 -15.24
C ARG A 45 -9.45 -18.75 -14.19
N ASP A 46 -9.11 -18.70 -12.90
CA ASP A 46 -10.11 -18.76 -11.83
C ASP A 46 -11.06 -17.57 -11.91
N VAL A 47 -10.52 -16.36 -12.11
CA VAL A 47 -11.31 -15.13 -12.28
C VAL A 47 -12.22 -15.22 -13.51
N ALA A 48 -11.67 -15.58 -14.68
CA ALA A 48 -12.45 -15.69 -15.92
C ALA A 48 -13.57 -16.73 -15.79
N THR A 49 -13.25 -17.91 -15.25
CA THR A 49 -14.21 -19.02 -15.08
C THR A 49 -15.32 -18.65 -14.08
N ALA A 50 -14.96 -18.07 -12.93
CA ALA A 50 -15.94 -17.64 -11.93
C ALA A 50 -16.81 -16.47 -12.44
N ALA A 51 -16.27 -15.60 -13.31
CA ALA A 51 -17.01 -14.53 -14.00
C ALA A 51 -17.82 -15.01 -15.22
N GLY A 52 -18.06 -16.33 -15.36
CA GLY A 52 -18.86 -16.91 -16.42
C GLY A 52 -18.25 -16.79 -17.83
N GLN A 53 -16.99 -16.36 -17.95
CA GLN A 53 -16.35 -16.16 -19.25
C GLN A 53 -15.97 -17.51 -19.86
N ARG A 54 -16.47 -17.76 -21.08
CA ARG A 54 -16.15 -18.98 -21.84
C ARG A 54 -14.71 -19.04 -22.34
N ASN A 55 -13.96 -17.93 -22.25
CA ASN A 55 -12.59 -17.83 -22.74
C ASN A 55 -11.67 -17.17 -21.70
N ASN A 56 -10.57 -17.84 -21.35
CA ASN A 56 -9.53 -17.33 -20.44
C ASN A 56 -8.80 -16.09 -21.00
N SER A 57 -8.85 -15.83 -22.30
CA SER A 57 -8.28 -14.61 -22.90
C SER A 57 -9.02 -13.33 -22.49
N ALA A 58 -10.22 -13.41 -21.90
CA ALA A 58 -10.98 -12.24 -21.46
C ALA A 58 -10.15 -11.34 -20.52
N VAL A 59 -9.41 -11.93 -19.58
CA VAL A 59 -8.58 -11.14 -18.65
C VAL A 59 -7.40 -10.46 -19.35
N GLN A 60 -6.79 -11.13 -20.35
CA GLN A 60 -5.74 -10.52 -21.16
C GLN A 60 -6.29 -9.37 -22.02
N TYR A 61 -7.49 -9.53 -22.58
CA TYR A 61 -8.14 -8.54 -23.44
C TYR A 61 -8.61 -7.30 -22.68
N HIS A 62 -9.31 -7.45 -21.55
CA HIS A 62 -9.91 -6.32 -20.82
C HIS A 62 -8.94 -5.60 -19.87
N PHE A 63 -7.84 -6.24 -19.48
CA PHE A 63 -6.90 -5.71 -18.48
C PHE A 63 -5.43 -5.72 -18.90
N GLY A 64 -5.06 -6.31 -20.03
CA GLY A 64 -3.65 -6.52 -20.41
C GLY A 64 -2.94 -7.60 -19.59
N GLY A 65 -3.68 -8.38 -18.80
CA GLY A 65 -3.15 -9.47 -17.97
C GLY A 65 -3.28 -9.21 -16.47
N ARG A 66 -2.54 -10.00 -15.68
CA ARG A 66 -2.65 -10.08 -14.21
C ARG A 66 -2.50 -8.74 -13.51
N ASP A 67 -1.42 -8.03 -13.80
CA ASP A 67 -1.11 -6.80 -13.06
C ASP A 67 -2.10 -5.68 -13.37
N GLY A 68 -2.66 -5.65 -14.58
CA GLY A 68 -3.71 -4.72 -14.94
C GLY A 68 -5.04 -5.02 -14.22
N LEU A 69 -5.41 -6.29 -14.07
CA LEU A 69 -6.58 -6.69 -13.28
C LEU A 69 -6.37 -6.32 -11.80
N ILE A 70 -5.19 -6.61 -11.24
CA ILE A 70 -4.83 -6.24 -9.87
C ILE A 70 -4.91 -4.72 -9.66
N ARG A 71 -4.38 -3.91 -10.59
CA ARG A 71 -4.51 -2.44 -10.54
C ARG A 71 -5.96 -1.97 -10.54
N GLN A 72 -6.86 -2.60 -11.31
CA GLN A 72 -8.27 -2.24 -11.33
C GLN A 72 -9.01 -2.65 -10.03
N VAL A 73 -8.70 -3.82 -9.46
CA VAL A 73 -9.18 -4.24 -8.13
C VAL A 73 -8.72 -3.25 -7.05
N LEU A 74 -7.44 -2.89 -7.05
CA LEU A 74 -6.88 -1.93 -6.11
C LEU A 74 -7.54 -0.55 -6.26
N ARG A 75 -7.72 -0.06 -7.50
CA ARG A 75 -8.43 1.19 -7.78
C ARG A 75 -9.85 1.17 -7.21
N ARG A 76 -10.64 0.10 -7.45
CA ARG A 76 -12.00 -0.04 -6.89
C ARG A 76 -11.99 0.05 -5.37
N ARG A 77 -11.05 -0.64 -4.72
CA ARG A 77 -10.90 -0.64 -3.26
C ARG A 77 -10.46 0.70 -2.68
N LEU A 78 -9.48 1.36 -3.30
CA LEU A 78 -9.04 2.71 -2.90
C LEU A 78 -10.16 3.74 -3.08
N THR A 79 -10.92 3.69 -4.18
CA THR A 79 -12.10 4.56 -4.38
C THR A 79 -13.15 4.33 -3.30
N ALA A 80 -13.46 3.08 -2.95
CA ALA A 80 -14.42 2.78 -1.88
C ALA A 80 -13.95 3.28 -0.51
N LEU A 81 -12.68 3.06 -0.15
CA LEU A 81 -12.09 3.60 1.08
C LEU A 81 -12.12 5.14 1.10
N ASP A 82 -11.80 5.78 -0.02
CA ASP A 82 -11.77 7.23 -0.11
C ASP A 82 -13.15 7.87 -0.01
N SER A 83 -14.20 7.23 -0.54
CA SER A 83 -15.59 7.67 -0.33
C SER A 83 -15.99 7.65 1.16
N VAL A 84 -15.59 6.61 1.91
CA VAL A 84 -15.83 6.55 3.37
C VAL A 84 -15.01 7.62 4.11
N ARG A 85 -13.76 7.86 3.68
CA ARG A 85 -12.91 8.93 4.22
C ARG A 85 -13.51 10.31 3.97
N GLN A 86 -14.04 10.54 2.78
CA GLN A 86 -14.69 11.80 2.41
C GLN A 86 -15.89 12.10 3.31
N GLN A 87 -16.75 11.11 3.56
CA GLN A 87 -17.87 11.25 4.48
C GLN A 87 -17.39 11.59 5.90
N ARG A 88 -16.45 10.82 6.45
CA ARG A 88 -15.93 11.06 7.81
C ARG A 88 -15.19 12.38 7.95
N LEU A 89 -14.52 12.85 6.89
CA LEU A 89 -13.85 14.14 6.86
C LEU A 89 -14.86 15.29 6.98
N ALA A 90 -15.99 15.20 6.27
CA ALA A 90 -17.09 16.15 6.41
C ALA A 90 -17.72 16.08 7.82
N GLU A 91 -17.95 14.88 8.36
CA GLU A 91 -18.47 14.69 9.72
C GLU A 91 -17.56 15.34 10.78
N ILE A 92 -16.23 15.16 10.72
CA ILE A 92 -15.33 15.80 11.70
C ILE A 92 -15.22 17.33 11.48
N ASP A 93 -15.40 17.81 10.24
CA ASP A 93 -15.42 19.26 9.95
C ASP A 93 -16.66 19.94 10.54
N GLU A 94 -17.84 19.33 10.42
CA GLU A 94 -19.09 19.81 11.05
C GLU A 94 -18.97 19.92 12.58
N HIS A 95 -18.20 19.03 13.20
CA HIS A 95 -17.94 19.03 14.65
C HIS A 95 -16.74 19.90 15.07
N GLY A 96 -16.07 20.60 14.14
CA GLY A 96 -14.89 21.43 14.44
C GLY A 96 -13.62 20.64 14.79
N LEU A 97 -13.59 19.34 14.47
CA LEU A 97 -12.49 18.40 14.72
C LEU A 97 -11.57 18.22 13.51
N GLY A 98 -11.77 18.99 12.43
CA GLY A 98 -10.98 18.94 11.19
C GLY A 98 -9.47 19.22 11.32
N THR A 99 -9.01 19.65 12.50
CA THR A 99 -7.60 19.85 12.87
C THR A 99 -7.18 19.03 14.11
N ASP A 100 -8.01 18.10 14.59
CA ASP A 100 -7.64 17.19 15.67
C ASP A 100 -6.87 15.98 15.13
N LEU A 101 -5.70 15.70 15.72
CA LEU A 101 -4.80 14.64 15.26
C LEU A 101 -5.46 13.26 15.35
N ALA A 102 -6.11 12.95 16.46
CA ALA A 102 -6.73 11.65 16.69
C ALA A 102 -7.93 11.43 15.75
N SER A 103 -8.72 12.47 15.50
CA SER A 103 -9.84 12.46 14.54
C SER A 103 -9.35 12.24 13.11
N LEU A 104 -8.33 12.99 12.65
CA LEU A 104 -7.74 12.81 11.32
C LEU A 104 -7.12 11.41 11.14
N MET A 105 -6.45 10.88 12.17
CA MET A 105 -5.95 9.51 12.16
C MET A 105 -7.08 8.46 12.06
N ARG A 106 -8.20 8.66 12.76
CA ARG A 106 -9.39 7.78 12.62
C ARG A 106 -10.02 7.87 11.24
N VAL A 107 -10.10 9.06 10.62
CA VAL A 107 -10.53 9.18 9.22
C VAL A 107 -9.63 8.32 8.32
N LEU A 108 -8.30 8.44 8.47
CA LEU A 108 -7.34 7.71 7.63
C LEU A 108 -7.42 6.19 7.82
N PHE A 109 -7.48 5.70 9.06
CA PHE A 109 -7.24 4.30 9.39
C PHE A 109 -8.49 3.47 9.74
N GLU A 110 -9.50 4.04 10.40
CA GLU A 110 -10.66 3.28 10.88
C GLU A 110 -11.46 2.57 9.77
N PRO A 111 -11.60 3.10 8.54
CA PRO A 111 -12.25 2.36 7.45
C PRO A 111 -11.57 1.02 7.08
N ILE A 112 -10.26 0.89 7.36
CA ILE A 112 -9.53 -0.39 7.19
C ILE A 112 -9.81 -1.30 8.39
N VAL A 113 -9.76 -0.74 9.61
CA VAL A 113 -10.05 -1.46 10.85
C VAL A 113 -11.45 -2.07 10.84
N GLU A 114 -12.47 -1.29 10.47
CA GLU A 114 -13.87 -1.72 10.40
C GLU A 114 -14.08 -2.84 9.38
N LEU A 115 -13.38 -2.81 8.25
CA LEU A 115 -13.46 -3.86 7.24
C LEU A 115 -12.90 -5.20 7.76
N LEU A 116 -11.79 -5.15 8.50
CA LEU A 116 -11.25 -6.34 9.18
C LEU A 116 -12.17 -6.80 10.32
N ARG A 117 -12.77 -5.87 11.07
CA ARG A 117 -13.73 -6.15 12.16
C ARG A 117 -15.01 -6.81 11.65
N ALA A 118 -15.54 -6.34 10.52
CA ALA A 118 -16.72 -6.88 9.85
C ALA A 118 -16.47 -8.22 9.12
N SER A 119 -15.20 -8.66 9.03
CA SER A 119 -14.80 -9.90 8.38
C SER A 119 -14.26 -10.91 9.43
N PRO A 120 -15.15 -11.69 10.09
CA PRO A 120 -14.75 -12.65 11.11
C PRO A 120 -14.06 -13.92 10.56
N ASP A 121 -14.01 -14.09 9.23
CA ASP A 121 -13.21 -15.12 8.56
C ASP A 121 -11.80 -14.60 8.19
N ALA A 122 -10.93 -15.51 7.75
CA ALA A 122 -9.62 -15.18 7.22
C ALA A 122 -9.75 -14.22 6.01
N THR A 123 -9.19 -13.02 6.14
CA THR A 123 -9.05 -12.07 5.04
C THR A 123 -7.57 -11.84 4.72
N HIS A 124 -7.31 -11.56 3.45
CA HIS A 124 -5.99 -11.15 2.97
C HIS A 124 -5.98 -9.68 2.54
N TYR A 125 -6.84 -8.84 3.14
CA TYR A 125 -7.10 -7.49 2.66
C TYR A 125 -6.03 -6.49 3.09
N ALA A 126 -5.61 -6.51 4.36
CA ALA A 126 -4.49 -5.71 4.82
C ALA A 126 -3.18 -6.19 4.15
N ARG A 127 -2.99 -7.51 3.97
CA ARG A 127 -1.89 -8.07 3.17
C ARG A 127 -1.90 -7.58 1.71
N PHE A 128 -3.07 -7.48 1.08
CA PHE A 128 -3.21 -6.94 -0.28
C PHE A 128 -2.84 -5.45 -0.34
N LEU A 129 -3.35 -4.63 0.59
CA LEU A 129 -3.00 -3.21 0.66
C LEU A 129 -1.50 -3.00 0.94
N GLN A 130 -0.92 -3.72 1.90
CA GLN A 130 0.50 -3.61 2.26
C GLN A 130 1.41 -3.87 1.05
N ARG A 131 1.16 -4.94 0.29
CA ARG A 131 1.99 -5.33 -0.84
C ARG A 131 1.86 -4.39 -2.05
N MET A 132 0.73 -3.69 -2.16
CA MET A 132 0.43 -2.82 -3.30
C MET A 132 0.65 -1.32 -3.01
N GLY A 133 0.75 -0.90 -1.74
CA GLY A 133 1.03 0.49 -1.35
C GLY A 133 2.22 1.12 -2.09
N PRO A 134 3.40 0.46 -2.13
CA PRO A 134 4.57 0.99 -2.85
C PRO A 134 4.38 1.15 -4.37
N VAL A 135 3.43 0.40 -4.97
CA VAL A 135 3.13 0.45 -6.42
C VAL A 135 2.27 1.66 -6.79
N MET A 136 1.65 2.31 -5.79
CA MET A 136 0.78 3.49 -5.96
C MET A 136 1.47 4.80 -5.55
N GLY A 137 2.81 4.83 -5.53
CA GLY A 137 3.59 6.06 -5.37
C GLY A 137 3.31 7.08 -6.49
N PRO A 138 3.89 8.30 -6.39
CA PRO A 138 3.56 9.44 -7.26
C PRO A 138 3.82 9.24 -8.77
N GLU A 139 4.43 8.13 -9.19
CA GLU A 139 4.59 7.74 -10.59
C GLU A 139 3.35 7.05 -11.21
N ALA A 140 2.31 6.74 -10.42
CA ALA A 140 1.06 6.15 -10.92
C ALA A 140 0.24 7.16 -11.77
N PRO A 141 0.21 7.09 -13.12
CA PRO A 141 -0.16 8.24 -13.95
C PRO A 141 -1.66 8.61 -13.95
N GLU A 142 -2.51 7.73 -13.41
CA GLU A 142 -3.98 7.79 -13.51
C GLU A 142 -4.70 8.35 -12.26
N VAL A 143 -4.00 8.52 -11.13
CA VAL A 143 -4.59 9.07 -9.89
C VAL A 143 -4.27 10.57 -9.80
N ARG A 144 -4.98 11.36 -10.61
CA ARG A 144 -4.71 12.80 -10.80
C ARG A 144 -5.79 13.74 -10.24
N LEU A 145 -6.73 13.18 -9.46
CA LEU A 145 -7.72 13.92 -8.67
C LEU A 145 -7.25 13.93 -7.22
N ARG A 146 -7.43 15.05 -6.51
CA ARG A 146 -7.29 15.05 -5.05
C ARG A 146 -8.33 14.13 -4.45
N THR A 147 -7.86 13.26 -3.57
CA THR A 147 -8.65 12.31 -2.79
C THR A 147 -8.90 12.85 -1.38
N ALA A 148 -9.90 12.33 -0.67
CA ALA A 148 -10.07 12.65 0.75
C ALA A 148 -8.84 12.21 1.57
N THR A 149 -8.15 11.16 1.13
CA THR A 149 -6.86 10.74 1.66
C THR A 149 -5.79 11.83 1.52
N ASP A 150 -5.67 12.49 0.36
CA ASP A 150 -4.72 13.61 0.16
C ASP A 150 -5.04 14.78 1.10
N ASP A 151 -6.32 15.16 1.21
CA ASP A 151 -6.74 16.26 2.07
C ASP A 151 -6.50 15.95 3.57
N VAL A 152 -6.73 14.71 4.01
CA VAL A 152 -6.36 14.25 5.38
C VAL A 152 -4.84 14.31 5.58
N VAL A 153 -4.03 13.87 4.62
CA VAL A 153 -2.56 13.93 4.72
C VAL A 153 -2.07 15.38 4.78
N VAL A 154 -2.65 16.30 3.99
CA VAL A 154 -2.32 17.74 4.06
C VAL A 154 -2.64 18.30 5.46
N ARG A 155 -3.81 18.02 6.00
CA ARG A 155 -4.21 18.46 7.35
C ARG A 155 -3.32 17.86 8.44
N LEU A 156 -2.94 16.58 8.32
CA LEU A 156 -1.99 15.94 9.23
C LEU A 156 -0.61 16.61 9.18
N ILE A 157 -0.12 17.02 8.01
CA ILE A 157 1.13 17.80 7.88
C ILE A 157 1.02 19.15 8.58
N ASP A 158 -0.12 19.83 8.47
CA ASP A 158 -0.34 21.14 9.07
C ASP A 158 -0.52 21.06 10.61
N VAL A 159 -1.17 20.01 11.11
CA VAL A 159 -1.21 19.67 12.56
C VAL A 159 0.18 19.32 13.09
N CYS A 160 1.00 18.64 12.28
CA CYS A 160 2.40 18.34 12.55
C CYS A 160 3.35 19.53 12.25
N SER A 161 2.87 20.77 12.26
CA SER A 161 3.65 22.00 11.97
C SER A 161 4.83 22.27 12.93
N HIS A 162 4.90 21.57 14.06
CA HIS A 162 6.09 21.51 14.92
C HIS A 162 7.27 20.74 14.27
N LEU A 163 7.05 20.10 13.12
CA LEU A 163 8.05 19.44 12.28
C LEU A 163 8.17 20.18 10.93
N PRO A 164 9.38 20.23 10.32
CA PRO A 164 9.53 20.53 8.90
C PRO A 164 8.62 19.65 8.03
N ARG A 165 7.90 20.24 7.08
CA ARG A 165 6.87 19.55 6.25
C ARG A 165 7.35 18.22 5.63
N ARG A 166 8.61 18.17 5.17
CA ARG A 166 9.23 16.95 4.62
C ARG A 166 9.26 15.80 5.64
N VAL A 167 9.61 16.08 6.89
CA VAL A 167 9.68 15.08 7.95
C VAL A 167 8.29 14.73 8.52
N ALA A 168 7.35 15.68 8.53
CA ALA A 168 5.95 15.38 8.80
C ALA A 168 5.40 14.37 7.76
N PHE A 169 5.63 14.63 6.47
CA PHE A 169 5.25 13.72 5.38
C PHE A 169 5.91 12.33 5.51
N GLU A 170 7.24 12.27 5.71
CA GLU A 170 7.96 11.00 5.89
C GLU A 170 7.44 10.21 7.10
N ARG A 171 7.06 10.87 8.20
CA ARG A 171 6.47 10.19 9.36
C ARG A 171 5.04 9.72 9.13
N ILE A 172 4.23 10.45 8.36
CA ILE A 172 2.86 10.06 8.02
C ILE A 172 2.88 8.84 7.07
N ASP A 173 3.81 8.80 6.12
CA ASP A 173 4.05 7.63 5.26
C ASP A 173 4.49 6.41 6.09
N LEU A 174 5.54 6.56 6.92
CA LEU A 174 6.00 5.49 7.82
C LEU A 174 4.89 5.01 8.78
N ALA A 175 4.10 5.91 9.35
CA ALA A 175 2.94 5.57 10.17
C ALA A 175 1.91 4.74 9.39
N THR A 176 1.60 5.13 8.15
CA THR A 176 0.66 4.43 7.27
C THR A 176 1.16 3.02 6.92
N GLN A 177 2.46 2.88 6.67
CA GLN A 177 3.12 1.59 6.42
C GLN A 177 3.11 0.71 7.68
N MET A 178 3.41 1.27 8.85
CA MET A 178 3.39 0.57 10.14
C MET A 178 1.97 0.08 10.49
N PHE A 179 0.94 0.92 10.34
CA PHE A 179 -0.45 0.56 10.61
C PHE A 179 -0.91 -0.59 9.70
N THR A 180 -0.77 -0.41 8.38
CA THR A 180 -1.21 -1.38 7.39
C THR A 180 -0.42 -2.69 7.49
N GLY A 181 0.89 -2.61 7.75
CA GLY A 181 1.75 -3.78 7.92
C GLY A 181 1.47 -4.56 9.21
N ALA A 182 1.16 -3.88 10.32
CA ALA A 182 0.77 -4.55 11.55
C ALA A 182 -0.58 -5.28 11.40
N LEU A 183 -1.55 -4.69 10.71
CA LEU A 183 -2.81 -5.37 10.37
C LEU A 183 -2.60 -6.58 9.43
N ALA A 184 -1.69 -6.45 8.45
CA ALA A 184 -1.33 -7.56 7.56
C ALA A 184 -0.68 -8.74 8.33
N VAL A 185 0.19 -8.44 9.30
CA VAL A 185 0.78 -9.45 10.20
C VAL A 185 -0.26 -10.04 11.17
N TYR A 186 -1.26 -9.27 11.59
CA TYR A 186 -2.38 -9.78 12.38
C TYR A 186 -3.24 -10.77 11.58
N GLU A 187 -3.60 -10.44 10.33
CA GLU A 187 -4.26 -11.37 9.40
C GLU A 187 -3.43 -12.67 9.25
N ASP A 188 -2.12 -12.58 9.06
CA ASP A 188 -1.25 -13.74 8.83
C ASP A 188 -1.15 -14.68 10.05
N ARG A 189 -1.05 -14.12 11.26
CA ARG A 189 -1.05 -14.89 12.51
C ARG A 189 -2.39 -15.56 12.78
N ARG A 190 -3.49 -14.92 12.40
CA ARG A 190 -4.86 -15.45 12.49
C ARG A 190 -5.01 -16.70 11.62
N ASP A 191 -4.62 -16.63 10.34
CA ASP A 191 -4.63 -17.78 9.42
C ASP A 191 -3.80 -18.95 9.95
N ALA A 192 -2.61 -18.65 10.47
CA ALA A 192 -1.67 -19.65 10.98
C ALA A 192 -2.11 -20.28 12.31
N SER A 193 -3.26 -19.89 12.88
CA SER A 193 -3.73 -20.33 14.21
C SER A 193 -2.68 -20.13 15.32
N SER A 194 -1.89 -19.06 15.22
CA SER A 194 -0.69 -18.86 16.02
C SER A 194 -1.00 -18.31 17.42
N THR A 195 -0.48 -18.95 18.48
CA THR A 195 -0.75 -18.62 19.90
C THR A 195 0.12 -17.47 20.45
N VAL A 196 0.52 -16.53 19.61
CA VAL A 196 1.50 -15.47 19.93
C VAL A 196 0.82 -14.25 20.58
N VAL A 197 1.58 -13.46 21.33
CA VAL A 197 1.17 -12.12 21.82
C VAL A 197 0.54 -11.29 20.69
N ASN A 198 -0.49 -10.51 21.02
CA ASN A 198 -1.35 -9.72 20.10
C ASN A 198 -2.44 -10.50 19.34
N THR A 199 -3.09 -11.49 19.98
CA THR A 199 -4.30 -12.17 19.46
C THR A 199 -5.57 -11.32 19.49
N ASP A 200 -5.66 -10.35 20.41
CA ASP A 200 -6.83 -9.51 20.61
C ASP A 200 -6.80 -8.31 19.65
N PHE A 201 -7.65 -8.36 18.61
CA PHE A 201 -7.72 -7.35 17.55
C PHE A 201 -7.85 -5.92 18.08
N GLU A 202 -8.76 -5.69 19.04
CA GLU A 202 -9.03 -4.34 19.54
C GLU A 202 -7.84 -3.79 20.34
N LYS A 203 -7.07 -4.65 21.02
CA LYS A 203 -5.80 -4.26 21.64
C LYS A 203 -4.72 -3.93 20.61
N VAL A 204 -4.66 -4.67 19.49
CA VAL A 204 -3.74 -4.34 18.39
C VAL A 204 -4.06 -2.96 17.82
N VAL A 205 -5.33 -2.71 17.51
CA VAL A 205 -5.83 -1.44 16.98
C VAL A 205 -5.54 -0.29 17.95
N ALA A 206 -5.85 -0.45 19.24
CA ALA A 206 -5.56 0.55 20.27
C ALA A 206 -4.06 0.90 20.34
N HIS A 207 -3.19 -0.11 20.46
CA HIS A 207 -1.75 0.11 20.48
C HIS A 207 -1.23 0.81 19.20
N LEU A 208 -1.80 0.51 18.03
CA LEU A 208 -1.39 1.15 16.78
C LEU A 208 -1.77 2.63 16.73
N TYR A 209 -2.97 3.00 17.21
CA TYR A 209 -3.35 4.41 17.35
C TYR A 209 -2.45 5.13 18.35
N ASP A 210 -2.26 4.59 19.56
CA ASP A 210 -1.42 5.20 20.61
C ASP A 210 0.04 5.42 20.13
N MET A 211 0.64 4.40 19.49
CA MET A 211 2.02 4.48 19.02
C MET A 211 2.21 5.47 17.87
N ILE A 212 1.27 5.51 16.91
CA ILE A 212 1.36 6.46 15.79
C ILE A 212 1.10 7.89 16.27
N GLU A 213 0.13 8.09 17.17
CA GLU A 213 -0.15 9.41 17.70
C GLU A 213 1.06 9.96 18.47
N ALA A 214 1.70 9.13 19.30
CA ALA A 214 2.95 9.47 19.95
C ALA A 214 4.10 9.77 18.95
N ALA A 215 4.23 8.98 17.88
CA ALA A 215 5.26 9.18 16.85
C ALA A 215 5.06 10.47 16.01
N LEU A 216 3.81 10.86 15.77
CA LEU A 216 3.47 12.10 15.07
C LEU A 216 3.58 13.34 15.97
N ARG A 217 3.30 13.22 17.29
CA ARG A 217 3.49 14.29 18.28
C ARG A 217 4.95 14.48 18.73
N ALA A 218 5.82 13.49 18.54
CA ALA A 218 7.21 13.57 18.99
C ALA A 218 7.98 14.70 18.27
N GLY A 219 8.81 15.47 18.99
CA GLY A 219 9.70 16.44 18.35
C GLY A 219 10.72 15.79 17.38
N GLN A 220 11.48 16.61 16.66
CA GLN A 220 12.72 16.12 16.05
C GLN A 220 13.79 15.94 17.13
N GLY A 221 14.47 14.80 17.14
CA GLY A 221 15.65 14.61 17.98
C GLY A 221 16.80 15.54 17.56
N ALA A 222 17.59 16.01 18.52
CA ALA A 222 18.65 17.01 18.31
C ALA A 222 19.72 16.62 17.27
N SER A 223 19.83 15.33 16.93
CA SER A 223 20.82 14.78 15.99
C SER A 223 20.73 15.32 14.55
N GLY A 224 19.66 16.02 14.18
CA GLY A 224 19.45 16.57 12.83
C GLY A 224 20.06 17.96 12.56
N GLN A 225 20.50 18.69 13.59
CA GLN A 225 20.89 20.12 13.46
C GLN A 225 22.39 20.38 13.25
N GLY A 226 23.23 19.33 13.20
CA GLY A 226 24.70 19.45 13.28
C GLY A 226 25.50 19.49 11.97
N ALA A 227 24.87 19.42 10.79
CA ALA A 227 25.56 19.07 9.53
C ALA A 227 25.64 20.19 8.45
N SER A 228 25.36 21.45 8.79
CA SER A 228 25.49 22.57 7.84
C SER A 228 25.81 23.90 8.54
N GLY A 229 27.10 24.27 8.61
CA GLY A 229 27.46 25.61 9.12
C GLY A 229 28.87 25.89 9.64
N GLN A 230 29.90 25.06 9.38
CA GLN A 230 31.29 25.46 9.65
C GLN A 230 32.19 25.23 8.43
N GLY A 231 32.15 26.19 7.51
CA GLY A 231 33.20 26.36 6.51
C GLY A 231 34.45 26.92 7.20
N ALA A 232 35.36 26.04 7.60
CA ALA A 232 36.60 26.43 8.25
C ALA A 232 37.55 27.13 7.27
N SER A 233 37.60 28.46 7.33
CA SER A 233 38.67 29.25 6.76
C SER A 233 39.98 29.01 7.54
N GLY A 234 40.95 28.33 6.93
CA GLY A 234 42.25 28.08 7.55
C GLY A 234 43.29 27.61 6.53
N GLN A 235 44.19 28.52 6.13
CA GLN A 235 45.28 28.21 5.19
C GLN A 235 46.47 27.56 5.91
N GLY A 236 47.07 26.56 5.25
CA GLY A 236 48.52 26.36 5.17
C GLY A 236 49.29 25.87 6.40
N ALA A 237 49.88 24.67 6.28
CA ALA A 237 51.31 24.46 6.57
C ALA A 237 51.81 23.15 5.91
N SER A 238 52.95 23.23 5.25
CA SER A 238 53.68 22.12 4.63
C SER A 238 54.53 21.32 5.63
N GLY A 239 54.61 20.00 5.47
CA GLY A 239 55.57 19.15 6.18
C GLY A 239 55.82 17.83 5.46
N GLN A 240 56.97 17.70 4.80
CA GLN A 240 57.42 16.45 4.16
C GLN A 240 58.19 15.58 5.16
N GLY A 241 58.09 14.25 5.04
CA GLY A 241 58.83 13.29 5.87
C GLY A 241 58.69 11.83 5.42
N SER A 242 59.69 11.34 4.69
CA SER A 242 59.97 9.93 4.34
C SER A 242 60.22 9.05 5.58
N ALA A 243 60.27 7.70 5.55
CA ALA A 243 59.81 6.63 4.66
C ALA A 243 60.16 5.29 5.36
N GLY A 244 59.50 4.16 5.06
CA GLY A 244 59.88 2.85 5.64
C GLY A 244 59.05 1.67 5.12
N GLN A 245 59.68 0.79 4.34
CA GLN A 245 59.17 -0.53 3.90
C GLN A 245 59.26 -1.53 5.08
N ALA A 246 58.67 -2.74 5.13
CA ALA A 246 57.93 -3.60 4.18
C ALA A 246 56.85 -4.43 4.98
N ALA A 247 56.22 -5.55 4.58
CA ALA A 247 56.31 -6.44 3.40
C ALA A 247 55.04 -7.35 3.27
N SER A 248 55.02 -8.19 2.22
CA SER A 248 54.35 -9.51 2.10
C SER A 248 52.84 -9.69 2.35
N ALA A 249 52.12 -9.98 1.26
CA ALA A 249 50.93 -10.86 1.19
C ALA A 249 51.38 -12.34 0.95
N PRO A 250 50.56 -13.36 0.57
CA PRO A 250 49.10 -13.41 0.31
C PRO A 250 48.34 -14.70 0.79
N GLY A 251 47.04 -14.81 0.47
CA GLY A 251 46.25 -16.06 0.45
C GLY A 251 45.19 -16.21 1.57
N SER A 252 44.03 -16.86 1.38
CA SER A 252 43.56 -17.67 0.24
C SER A 252 42.02 -17.85 0.17
N HIS A 253 41.57 -18.36 -0.99
CA HIS A 253 40.25 -18.86 -1.43
C HIS A 253 39.29 -19.49 -0.38
N VAL A 254 37.97 -19.20 -0.39
CA VAL A 254 36.85 -19.71 -1.26
C VAL A 254 36.38 -21.15 -0.99
N ALA A 255 35.12 -21.29 -0.59
CA ALA A 255 34.12 -22.39 -0.78
C ALA A 255 32.99 -22.11 0.25
N ASN A 256 31.67 -22.01 -0.02
CA ASN A 256 30.76 -22.61 -0.99
C ASN A 256 30.70 -24.15 -0.97
N ALA A 257 29.65 -24.69 -0.36
CA ALA A 257 29.30 -26.10 -0.39
C ALA A 257 27.77 -26.25 -0.35
N ALA A 258 27.21 -26.64 -1.50
CA ALA A 258 25.86 -27.20 -1.61
C ALA A 258 25.97 -28.72 -1.81
N GLU A 259 24.86 -29.42 -1.53
CA GLU A 259 24.53 -30.77 -2.00
C GLU A 259 25.47 -31.96 -1.67
N ALA A 260 25.02 -32.75 -0.69
CA ALA A 260 24.97 -34.21 -0.79
C ALA A 260 23.74 -34.69 0.02
N GLY A 261 22.99 -35.73 -0.34
CA GLY A 261 23.13 -36.64 -1.48
C GLY A 261 23.06 -38.11 -1.05
N ILE A 262 21.95 -38.77 -1.41
CA ILE A 262 21.85 -40.22 -1.71
C ILE A 262 21.72 -41.22 -0.52
N ALA A 263 20.48 -41.73 -0.38
CA ALA A 263 20.02 -43.12 -0.20
C ALA A 263 20.63 -44.10 0.84
N GLY A 264 19.74 -44.92 1.44
CA GLY A 264 20.07 -46.32 1.73
C GLY A 264 19.47 -46.99 2.97
N ARG A 265 18.15 -47.26 3.00
CA ARG A 265 17.52 -48.54 3.41
C ARG A 265 16.00 -48.48 3.35
#